data_AF-A0A1I0Z573-F1
#
_entry.id   AF-A0A1I0Z573-F1
#
_cell.length_a   1.000
_cell.length_b   1.000
_cell.length_c   1.000
_cell.angle_alpha   90.00
_cell.angle_beta   90.00
_cell.angle_gamma   90.00
#
_symmetry.space_group_name_H-M   'P 1'
#
loop_
_entity.id
_entity.type
_entity.pdbx_description
1 polymer ?
#
loop_
_entity_poly.entity_id
_entity_poly.type
_entity_poly.pdbx_seq_one_letter_code
_entity_poly.pdbx_strand_id
1 'polypeptide(L)'
;MRVRRGAGVAVAAALTLVLGACSDGDAAPEPDRTSAAETSKPSPSKSPAVPVADPAHAVDPPGRRDGRLWSADILVQWDRPLDDDLVKRIERLEGVAHTERIGLGQVSLENRVLTVASVDPGDYRHFTQADVADFQEAWDRVAGGEMAIDQKVAKRLADKDGMIRLGSEESAPTLHVGAYTPQIPTIDMVVNTAWADDIEMATDNGLLISTDAITPSSIRKPLKRLVGEDVSVQMLDIASLIGLDPDAQLTALPTGTTLGSVVGTYRYRVIGGGRIAPEESWVAANIRTEVVPILGAVTCHKDLFPQLRAALLEVQSRGLAAEIHPDEYAGCYYPRFIANTTSLSNHSFGLALDLNVPGNGRGTVGDIDRDVVAVFKKWGFAWGGDWRYTDPMHFELSEVKAVG
;
A
#
# COMPACT_ATOMS: atom_id res chain seq x y z
N MET A 1 -39.18 29.17 -22.27
CA MET A 1 -39.34 30.55 -22.78
C MET A 1 -38.21 31.40 -22.21
N ARG A 2 -37.35 31.97 -23.08
CA ARG A 2 -36.42 33.12 -22.92
C ARG A 2 -35.49 33.14 -21.68
N VAL A 3 -34.20 32.78 -21.80
CA VAL A 3 -33.04 33.56 -22.33
C VAL A 3 -32.88 34.95 -21.70
N ARG A 4 -31.75 35.17 -21.00
CA ARG A 4 -30.95 36.40 -21.15
C ARG A 4 -29.47 36.17 -20.79
N ARG A 5 -28.63 36.36 -21.81
CA ARG A 5 -27.18 36.56 -21.78
C ARG A 5 -26.88 38.05 -21.55
N GLY A 6 -25.72 38.36 -20.97
CA GLY A 6 -24.94 39.60 -21.13
C GLY A 6 -23.51 39.27 -20.72
N ALA A 7 -22.54 39.17 -21.64
CA ALA A 7 -21.71 40.25 -22.19
C ALA A 7 -21.03 41.04 -21.05
N GLY A 8 -19.71 41.03 -20.85
CA GLY A 8 -18.58 40.92 -21.76
C GLY A 8 -17.84 42.26 -21.76
N VAL A 9 -16.68 42.35 -21.13
CA VAL A 9 -15.71 43.44 -21.33
C VAL A 9 -14.30 42.86 -21.22
N ALA A 10 -13.61 42.84 -22.36
CA ALA A 10 -12.17 42.64 -22.47
C ALA A 10 -11.50 44.02 -22.50
N VAL A 11 -10.40 44.20 -21.77
CA VAL A 11 -9.51 45.35 -21.91
C VAL A 11 -8.11 44.82 -22.19
N ALA A 12 -7.57 45.28 -23.32
CA ALA A 12 -6.25 44.93 -23.82
C ALA A 12 -5.25 46.07 -23.61
N ALA A 13 -4.00 45.65 -23.35
CA ALA A 13 -2.71 46.20 -23.76
C ALA A 13 -2.25 47.60 -23.29
N ALA A 14 -1.07 47.62 -22.66
CA ALA A 14 -0.04 48.62 -22.91
C ALA A 14 1.37 48.00 -22.76
N LEU A 15 2.13 48.01 -23.86
CA LEU A 15 3.55 47.71 -23.95
C LEU A 15 4.38 48.80 -23.25
N THR A 16 5.51 48.41 -22.64
CA THR A 16 6.71 49.27 -22.60
C THR A 16 7.97 48.42 -22.79
N LEU A 17 8.67 48.68 -23.90
CA LEU A 17 10.04 48.25 -24.22
C LEU A 17 10.98 49.37 -23.80
N VAL A 18 12.07 49.04 -23.09
CA VAL A 18 13.24 49.93 -22.96
C VAL A 18 14.48 49.14 -23.33
N LEU A 19 15.10 49.55 -24.44
CA LEU A 19 16.45 49.18 -24.87
C LEU A 19 17.41 50.31 -24.47
N GLY A 20 18.58 49.95 -23.96
CA GLY A 20 19.71 50.85 -23.74
C GLY A 20 21.02 50.04 -23.79
N ALA A 21 21.73 50.14 -24.92
CA ALA A 21 23.13 49.75 -25.12
C ALA A 21 24.07 50.82 -24.47
N CYS A 22 25.39 50.72 -24.31
CA CYS A 22 26.52 50.03 -24.96
C CYS A 22 27.70 49.98 -23.95
N SER A 23 28.71 49.12 -24.17
CA SER A 23 30.11 49.55 -24.42
C SER A 23 31.07 48.34 -24.43
N ASP A 24 31.74 48.19 -25.57
CA ASP A 24 32.81 47.25 -25.91
C ASP A 24 34.13 47.46 -25.13
N GLY A 25 34.97 46.43 -25.17
CA GLY A 25 36.39 46.48 -24.81
C GLY A 25 37.18 45.31 -25.42
N ASP A 26 37.65 45.51 -26.65
CA ASP A 26 38.85 45.00 -27.35
C ASP A 26 39.46 43.60 -27.03
N ALA A 27 39.61 42.79 -28.10
CA ALA A 27 40.90 42.43 -28.72
C ALA A 27 40.93 40.99 -29.31
N ALA A 28 41.12 40.90 -30.63
CA ALA A 28 41.66 39.73 -31.35
C ALA A 28 43.22 39.85 -31.39
N PRO A 29 44.06 38.85 -31.79
CA PRO A 29 43.74 37.70 -32.66
C PRO A 29 44.42 36.34 -32.31
N GLU A 30 44.00 35.27 -33.00
CA GLU A 30 44.72 33.99 -33.10
C GLU A 30 46.09 34.12 -33.79
N PRO A 31 46.99 33.13 -33.57
CA PRO A 31 47.28 32.25 -34.70
C PRO A 31 47.39 30.76 -34.34
N ASP A 32 46.83 29.96 -35.24
CA ASP A 32 46.97 28.52 -35.38
C ASP A 32 48.43 28.08 -35.61
N ARG A 33 48.97 27.16 -34.78
CA ARG A 33 50.06 26.22 -35.15
C ARG A 33 50.01 24.93 -34.32
N THR A 34 49.54 23.88 -34.99
CA THR A 34 50.14 22.54 -35.03
C THR A 34 50.25 21.76 -33.70
N SER A 35 49.26 20.89 -33.52
CA SER A 35 49.16 19.82 -32.53
C SER A 35 50.37 18.88 -32.55
N ALA A 36 51.07 18.79 -31.42
CA ALA A 36 51.91 17.67 -31.05
C ALA A 36 51.15 16.83 -30.01
N ALA A 37 51.05 15.54 -30.27
CA ALA A 37 50.28 14.58 -29.50
C ALA A 37 50.78 14.45 -28.05
N GLU A 38 49.88 14.65 -27.09
CA GLU A 38 49.96 14.05 -25.76
C GLU A 38 48.67 13.28 -25.48
N THR A 39 48.86 12.00 -25.18
CA THR A 39 47.87 10.99 -24.84
C THR A 39 47.20 11.33 -23.50
N SER A 40 45.99 11.88 -23.53
CA SER A 40 45.13 12.02 -22.36
C SER A 40 44.36 10.71 -22.10
N LYS A 41 44.57 10.15 -20.90
CA LYS A 41 43.75 9.06 -20.34
C LYS A 41 42.29 9.51 -20.21
N PRO A 42 41.31 8.59 -20.26
CA PRO A 42 39.91 8.98 -20.15
C PRO A 42 39.60 9.45 -18.73
N SER A 43 39.18 10.71 -18.59
CA SER A 43 38.44 11.17 -17.41
C SER A 43 37.09 10.44 -17.39
N PRO A 44 36.65 9.91 -16.24
CA PRO A 44 35.31 9.36 -16.15
C PRO A 44 34.32 10.54 -16.27
N SER A 45 33.47 10.50 -17.29
CA SER A 45 32.29 11.35 -17.34
C SER A 45 31.45 11.07 -16.11
N LYS A 46 31.53 11.95 -15.12
CA LYS A 46 30.47 12.06 -14.11
C LYS A 46 29.28 12.70 -14.82
N SER A 47 28.37 11.88 -15.32
CA SER A 47 26.98 12.32 -15.44
C SER A 47 26.58 12.88 -14.07
N PRO A 48 25.95 14.07 -13.99
CA PRO A 48 25.47 14.57 -12.72
C PRO A 48 24.46 13.55 -12.19
N ALA A 49 24.81 12.87 -11.09
CA ALA A 49 23.89 11.98 -10.40
C ALA A 49 22.66 12.82 -10.03
N VAL A 50 21.50 12.41 -10.52
CA VAL A 50 20.23 13.02 -10.12
C VAL A 50 20.15 12.91 -8.60
N PRO A 51 19.84 13.99 -7.86
CA PRO A 51 19.66 13.91 -6.42
C PRO A 51 18.56 12.88 -6.11
N VAL A 52 18.90 11.80 -5.44
CA VAL A 52 17.95 10.78 -4.97
C VAL A 52 17.58 11.07 -3.53
N ALA A 53 16.29 10.96 -3.21
CA ALA A 53 15.77 11.29 -1.89
C ALA A 53 16.25 10.30 -0.81
N ASP A 54 16.37 9.02 -1.18
CA ASP A 54 16.93 7.97 -0.32
C ASP A 54 18.02 7.19 -1.05
N PRO A 55 19.30 7.61 -0.93
CA PRO A 55 20.42 6.92 -1.56
C PRO A 55 20.61 5.47 -1.08
N ALA A 56 20.11 5.10 0.11
CA ALA A 56 20.27 3.74 0.64
C ALA A 56 19.35 2.74 -0.07
N HIS A 57 18.20 3.22 -0.56
CA HIS A 57 17.19 2.42 -1.26
C HIS A 57 17.06 2.80 -2.75
N ALA A 58 18.09 3.42 -3.33
CA ALA A 58 18.10 3.77 -4.74
C ALA A 58 18.52 2.58 -5.62
N VAL A 59 17.78 2.33 -6.69
CA VAL A 59 18.12 1.42 -7.79
C VAL A 59 18.42 2.22 -9.06
N ASP A 60 18.89 1.56 -10.11
CA ASP A 60 19.14 2.22 -11.39
C ASP A 60 17.82 2.84 -11.92
N PRO A 61 17.81 4.14 -12.28
CA PRO A 61 16.61 4.79 -12.79
C PRO A 61 16.22 4.20 -14.14
N PRO A 62 14.93 3.96 -14.39
CA PRO A 62 14.50 3.41 -15.65
C PRO A 62 14.82 4.44 -16.74
N GLY A 63 15.54 4.03 -17.78
CA GLY A 63 15.77 4.89 -18.94
C GLY A 63 14.45 5.35 -19.58
N ARG A 64 14.55 6.19 -20.62
CA ARG A 64 13.38 6.60 -21.40
C ARG A 64 12.54 5.38 -21.78
N ARG A 65 11.22 5.44 -21.53
CA ARG A 65 10.31 4.35 -21.88
C ARG A 65 10.35 4.02 -23.37
N ASP A 66 10.52 2.73 -23.65
CA ASP A 66 10.35 2.10 -24.95
C ASP A 66 9.26 1.02 -24.86
N GLY A 67 9.08 0.22 -25.91
CA GLY A 67 8.08 -0.85 -25.90
C GLY A 67 6.60 -0.41 -25.92
N ARG A 68 5.72 -1.41 -25.99
CA ARG A 68 4.26 -1.25 -25.92
C ARG A 68 3.79 -1.33 -24.46
N LEU A 69 2.59 -0.83 -24.21
CA LEU A 69 1.90 -1.06 -22.94
C LEU A 69 1.22 -2.44 -22.94
N TRP A 70 1.01 -2.94 -21.73
CA TRP A 70 0.33 -4.19 -21.43
C TRP A 70 -0.86 -3.91 -20.50
N SER A 71 -1.93 -4.67 -20.70
CA SER A 71 -3.04 -4.66 -19.75
C SER A 71 -2.68 -5.46 -18.51
N ALA A 72 -2.96 -4.92 -17.33
CA ALA A 72 -2.92 -5.68 -16.09
C ALA A 72 -4.25 -6.44 -15.93
N ASP A 73 -4.29 -7.68 -16.41
CA ASP A 73 -5.52 -8.46 -16.49
C ASP A 73 -5.67 -9.46 -15.33
N ILE A 74 -4.55 -10.05 -14.92
CA ILE A 74 -4.52 -11.06 -13.85
C ILE A 74 -3.36 -10.78 -12.92
N LEU A 75 -3.62 -10.87 -11.63
CA LEU A 75 -2.62 -10.94 -10.59
C LEU A 75 -2.59 -12.35 -10.03
N VAL A 76 -1.44 -12.99 -10.07
CA VAL A 76 -1.20 -14.26 -9.41
C VAL A 76 -0.30 -14.01 -8.21
N GLN A 77 -0.66 -14.53 -7.03
CA GLN A 77 0.07 -14.30 -5.79
C GLN A 77 0.30 -15.61 -5.04
N TRP A 78 1.55 -15.79 -4.60
CA TRP A 78 2.03 -16.89 -3.78
C TRP A 78 2.40 -16.39 -2.38
N ASP A 79 2.42 -17.30 -1.41
CA ASP A 79 2.95 -17.08 -0.06
C ASP A 79 4.45 -17.41 0.05
N ARG A 80 5.12 -17.57 -1.10
CA ARG A 80 6.53 -17.97 -1.22
C ARG A 80 7.11 -17.43 -2.54
N PRO A 81 8.45 -17.36 -2.66
CA PRO A 81 9.13 -17.01 -3.90
C PRO A 81 8.69 -17.85 -5.11
N LEU A 82 8.68 -17.20 -6.27
CA LEU A 82 8.32 -17.77 -7.56
C LEU A 82 9.35 -18.80 -8.04
N ASP A 83 8.86 -19.86 -8.68
CA ASP A 83 9.69 -20.84 -9.38
C ASP A 83 9.87 -20.42 -10.84
N ASP A 84 11.13 -20.22 -11.26
CA ASP A 84 11.49 -19.82 -12.62
C ASP A 84 10.95 -20.74 -13.71
N ASP A 85 10.93 -22.04 -13.45
CA ASP A 85 10.44 -23.01 -14.43
C ASP A 85 8.92 -23.02 -14.48
N LEU A 86 8.24 -22.69 -13.38
CA LEU A 86 6.80 -22.44 -13.37
C LEU A 86 6.46 -21.18 -14.18
N VAL A 87 7.18 -20.08 -13.99
CA VAL A 87 6.95 -18.82 -14.73
C VAL A 87 7.11 -19.05 -16.24
N LYS A 88 8.19 -19.71 -16.69
CA LYS A 88 8.38 -20.07 -18.11
C LYS A 88 7.25 -20.93 -18.68
N ARG A 89 6.60 -21.76 -17.86
CA ARG A 89 5.44 -22.56 -18.27
C ARG A 89 4.18 -21.70 -18.39
N ILE A 90 4.00 -20.71 -17.52
CA ILE A 90 2.90 -19.74 -17.59
C ILE A 90 3.05 -18.87 -18.84
N GLU A 91 4.24 -18.35 -19.13
CA GLU A 91 4.54 -17.55 -20.33
C GLU A 91 4.21 -18.27 -21.65
N ARG A 92 4.28 -19.62 -21.66
CA ARG A 92 3.97 -20.45 -22.82
C ARG A 92 2.49 -20.86 -22.90
N LEU A 93 1.67 -20.48 -21.93
CA LEU A 93 0.27 -20.82 -21.89
C LEU A 93 -0.49 -20.05 -22.98
N GLU A 94 -1.35 -20.74 -23.71
CA GLU A 94 -2.21 -20.09 -24.70
C GLU A 94 -3.10 -19.03 -24.03
N GLY A 95 -3.03 -17.80 -24.54
CA GLY A 95 -3.73 -16.64 -24.00
C GLY A 95 -2.94 -15.78 -23.02
N VAL A 96 -1.70 -16.15 -22.69
CA VAL A 96 -0.74 -15.27 -22.00
C VAL A 96 0.06 -14.48 -23.05
N ALA A 97 -0.02 -13.16 -23.00
CA ALA A 97 0.67 -12.27 -23.93
C ALA A 97 1.98 -11.73 -23.34
N HIS A 98 1.96 -11.41 -22.06
CA HIS A 98 3.13 -10.90 -21.33
C HIS A 98 2.98 -11.15 -19.83
N THR A 99 4.09 -11.25 -19.13
CA THR A 99 4.12 -11.43 -17.68
C THR A 99 5.18 -10.54 -17.07
N GLU A 100 4.90 -10.02 -15.87
CA GLU A 100 5.85 -9.23 -15.09
C GLU A 100 5.92 -9.71 -13.65
N ARG A 101 7.13 -9.82 -13.11
CA ARG A 101 7.34 -10.27 -11.73
C ARG A 101 7.28 -9.09 -10.80
N ILE A 102 6.56 -9.26 -9.71
CA ILE A 102 6.51 -8.25 -8.65
C ILE A 102 6.59 -8.94 -7.29
N GLY A 103 7.07 -8.18 -6.31
CA GLY A 103 6.90 -8.51 -4.92
C GLY A 103 5.61 -7.92 -4.39
N LEU A 104 4.92 -8.65 -3.53
CA LEU A 104 3.65 -8.27 -2.92
C LEU A 104 3.72 -8.53 -1.42
N GLY A 105 3.31 -7.51 -0.68
CA GLY A 105 3.06 -7.60 0.75
C GLY A 105 2.01 -6.59 1.15
N GLN A 106 1.62 -6.63 2.42
CA GLN A 106 0.54 -5.80 2.89
C GLN A 106 0.84 -5.17 4.24
N VAL A 107 0.81 -3.86 4.30
CA VAL A 107 1.01 -3.13 5.55
C VAL A 107 -0.34 -2.78 6.16
N SER A 108 -0.43 -2.87 7.48
CA SER A 108 -1.63 -2.44 8.21
C SER A 108 -1.46 -1.02 8.73
N LEU A 109 -2.25 -0.08 8.19
CA LEU A 109 -2.22 1.34 8.53
C LEU A 109 -3.64 1.82 8.82
N GLU A 110 -3.87 2.38 10.00
CA GLU A 110 -5.16 2.96 10.42
C GLU A 110 -6.37 2.03 10.16
N ASN A 111 -6.33 0.77 10.66
CA ASN A 111 -7.33 -0.28 10.40
C ASN A 111 -7.42 -0.78 8.94
N ARG A 112 -6.54 -0.32 8.04
CA ARG A 112 -6.57 -0.72 6.63
C ARG A 112 -5.38 -1.61 6.31
N VAL A 113 -5.65 -2.76 5.73
CA VAL A 113 -4.62 -3.56 5.05
C VAL A 113 -4.44 -2.98 3.65
N LEU A 114 -3.24 -2.48 3.37
CA LEU A 114 -2.87 -1.85 2.10
C LEU A 114 -1.82 -2.69 1.39
N THR A 115 -2.04 -2.95 0.11
CA THR A 115 -1.10 -3.75 -0.69
C THR A 115 0.04 -2.87 -1.19
N VAL A 116 1.26 -3.27 -0.87
CA VAL A 116 2.49 -2.67 -1.39
C VAL A 116 3.07 -3.62 -2.42
N ALA A 117 3.43 -3.08 -3.59
CA ALA A 117 4.18 -3.80 -4.60
C ALA A 117 5.63 -3.32 -4.64
N SER A 118 6.59 -4.24 -4.53
CA SER A 118 8.00 -3.97 -4.81
C SER A 118 8.32 -4.37 -6.24
N VAL A 119 8.82 -3.44 -7.05
CA VAL A 119 8.87 -3.63 -8.51
C VAL A 119 10.19 -3.16 -9.12
N ASP A 120 10.49 -3.67 -10.32
CA ASP A 120 11.34 -2.94 -11.25
C ASP A 120 10.52 -1.77 -11.86
N PRO A 121 10.92 -0.50 -11.64
CA PRO A 121 10.14 0.65 -12.12
C PRO A 121 10.06 0.73 -13.65
N GLY A 122 11.06 0.21 -14.35
CA GLY A 122 11.17 0.21 -15.80
C GLY A 122 10.23 -0.79 -16.45
N ASP A 123 10.06 -1.97 -15.85
CA ASP A 123 9.20 -3.02 -16.35
C ASP A 123 7.74 -2.82 -15.91
N TYR A 124 7.51 -2.56 -14.61
CA TYR A 124 6.16 -2.39 -14.04
C TYR A 124 5.37 -1.26 -14.69
N ARG A 125 6.03 -0.14 -15.05
CA ARG A 125 5.35 1.00 -15.68
C ARG A 125 4.61 0.64 -16.96
N HIS A 126 5.00 -0.42 -17.67
CA HIS A 126 4.33 -0.87 -18.89
C HIS A 126 2.93 -1.43 -18.66
N PHE A 127 2.59 -1.82 -17.42
CA PHE A 127 1.27 -2.28 -17.02
C PHE A 127 0.34 -1.15 -16.54
N THR A 128 0.84 0.08 -16.49
CA THR A 128 0.08 1.25 -16.02
C THR A 128 -0.60 1.99 -17.17
N GLN A 129 -1.44 2.98 -16.83
CA GLN A 129 -2.08 3.85 -17.84
C GLN A 129 -1.03 4.63 -18.62
N ALA A 130 -1.31 4.98 -19.88
CA ALA A 130 -0.30 5.59 -20.76
C ALA A 130 0.32 6.89 -20.19
N ASP A 131 -0.49 7.74 -19.57
CA ASP A 131 -0.03 8.97 -18.91
C ASP A 131 0.86 8.69 -17.69
N VAL A 132 0.58 7.62 -16.95
CA VAL A 132 1.41 7.17 -15.81
C VAL A 132 2.70 6.53 -16.31
N ALA A 133 2.63 5.67 -17.32
CA ALA A 133 3.79 4.99 -17.91
C ALA A 133 4.80 5.99 -18.50
N ASP A 134 4.30 7.05 -19.13
CA ASP A 134 5.12 8.12 -19.74
C ASP A 134 5.62 9.16 -18.73
N PHE A 135 5.17 9.10 -17.46
CA PHE A 135 5.58 10.04 -16.43
C PHE A 135 6.97 9.68 -15.87
N GLN A 136 8.02 9.98 -16.63
CA GLN A 136 9.40 9.63 -16.32
C GLN A 136 9.84 10.06 -14.91
N GLU A 137 9.51 11.28 -14.48
CA GLU A 137 9.90 11.77 -13.15
C GLU A 137 9.33 10.90 -12.02
N ALA A 138 8.11 10.38 -12.15
CA ALA A 138 7.55 9.48 -11.13
C ALA A 138 8.38 8.21 -10.98
N TRP A 139 8.77 7.59 -12.09
CA TRP A 139 9.54 6.35 -12.07
C TRP A 139 11.00 6.55 -11.68
N ASP A 140 11.59 7.70 -12.01
CA ASP A 140 12.92 8.10 -11.52
C ASP A 140 12.90 8.27 -9.99
N ARG A 141 11.82 8.82 -9.42
CA ARG A 141 11.64 8.95 -7.97
C ARG A 141 11.43 7.62 -7.28
N VAL A 142 10.61 6.73 -7.86
CA VAL A 142 10.45 5.36 -7.35
C VAL A 142 11.79 4.63 -7.37
N ALA A 143 12.55 4.75 -8.46
CA ALA A 143 13.90 4.20 -8.52
C ALA A 143 14.84 4.85 -7.50
N GLY A 144 14.69 6.15 -7.23
CA GLY A 144 15.44 6.91 -6.22
C GLY A 144 15.05 6.65 -4.76
N GLY A 145 14.23 5.63 -4.49
CA GLY A 145 13.85 5.19 -3.13
C GLY A 145 12.54 5.79 -2.60
N GLU A 146 11.82 6.57 -3.39
CA GLU A 146 10.51 7.12 -2.98
C GLU A 146 9.36 6.16 -3.35
N MET A 147 8.15 6.39 -2.83
CA MET A 147 6.96 5.61 -3.22
C MET A 147 6.06 6.33 -4.23
N ALA A 148 5.35 5.53 -5.03
CA ALA A 148 4.21 5.97 -5.82
C ALA A 148 2.90 5.47 -5.18
N ILE A 149 1.89 6.35 -5.10
CA ILE A 149 0.63 6.07 -4.39
C ILE A 149 -0.53 6.91 -4.94
N ASP A 150 -1.77 6.43 -4.85
CA ASP A 150 -2.94 7.22 -5.22
C ASP A 150 -3.12 8.46 -4.31
N GLN A 151 -3.44 9.61 -4.90
CA GLN A 151 -3.57 10.87 -4.17
C GLN A 151 -4.58 10.82 -3.01
N LYS A 152 -5.67 10.04 -3.14
CA LYS A 152 -6.69 9.91 -2.09
C LYS A 152 -6.15 9.13 -0.89
N VAL A 153 -5.36 8.08 -1.15
CA VAL A 153 -4.73 7.28 -0.10
C VAL A 153 -3.66 8.11 0.61
N ALA A 154 -2.80 8.77 -0.16
CA ALA A 154 -1.74 9.62 0.40
C ALA A 154 -2.28 10.81 1.19
N LYS A 155 -3.36 11.46 0.74
CA LYS A 155 -4.01 12.53 1.52
C LYS A 155 -4.40 12.05 2.92
N ARG A 156 -4.72 10.78 3.12
CA ARG A 156 -5.12 10.27 4.43
C ARG A 156 -3.91 9.93 5.30
N LEU A 157 -2.91 9.28 4.72
CA LEU A 157 -1.82 8.61 5.44
C LEU A 157 -0.54 9.43 5.53
N ALA A 158 -0.27 10.28 4.53
CA ALA A 158 0.95 11.08 4.52
C ALA A 158 0.88 12.19 5.57
N ASP A 159 1.97 12.38 6.28
CA ASP A 159 2.13 13.51 7.17
C ASP A 159 2.36 14.82 6.39
N LYS A 160 2.62 15.91 7.13
CA LYS A 160 2.84 17.24 6.55
C LYS A 160 4.09 17.33 5.66
N ASP A 161 5.04 16.41 5.83
CA ASP A 161 6.31 16.37 5.13
C ASP A 161 6.25 15.35 3.97
N GLY A 162 5.08 14.76 3.70
CA GLY A 162 4.87 13.80 2.62
C GLY A 162 5.33 12.38 2.97
N MET A 163 5.56 12.08 4.25
CA MET A 163 6.07 10.79 4.68
C MET A 163 4.93 9.85 5.11
N ILE A 164 5.07 8.56 4.81
CA ILE A 164 4.17 7.49 5.26
C ILE A 164 5.00 6.45 6.02
N ARG A 165 4.59 6.16 7.26
CA ARG A 165 5.15 5.04 8.03
C ARG A 165 4.46 3.75 7.60
N LEU A 166 5.24 2.75 7.19
CA LEU A 166 4.78 1.46 6.68
C LEU A 166 4.65 0.43 7.82
N GLY A 167 3.92 0.80 8.87
CA GLY A 167 3.58 -0.06 9.99
C GLY A 167 3.02 0.75 11.16
N SER A 168 2.51 0.04 12.15
CA SER A 168 1.93 0.62 13.37
C SER A 168 2.93 0.70 14.53
N GLU A 169 4.09 0.06 14.42
CA GLU A 169 5.19 0.12 15.39
C GLU A 169 6.04 1.39 15.22
N GLU A 170 6.73 1.81 16.28
CA GLU A 170 7.66 2.96 16.24
C GLU A 170 8.87 2.71 15.34
N SER A 171 9.33 1.45 15.25
CA SER A 171 10.44 1.02 14.41
C SER A 171 10.09 0.83 12.93
N ALA A 172 8.81 0.95 12.56
CA ALA A 172 8.40 0.73 11.18
C ALA A 172 9.04 1.77 10.23
N PRO A 173 9.51 1.34 9.04
CA PRO A 173 10.18 2.22 8.10
C PRO A 173 9.23 3.33 7.64
N THR A 174 9.79 4.50 7.38
CA THR A 174 9.05 5.69 6.95
C THR A 174 9.58 6.15 5.60
N LEU A 175 8.69 6.26 4.62
CA LEU A 175 9.03 6.50 3.22
C LEU A 175 8.38 7.79 2.71
N HIS A 176 9.09 8.52 1.87
CA HIS A 176 8.56 9.73 1.23
C HIS A 176 7.68 9.38 0.01
N VAL A 177 6.56 10.09 -0.14
CA VAL A 177 5.70 10.02 -1.33
C VAL A 177 6.32 10.84 -2.46
N GLY A 178 6.96 10.16 -3.41
CA GLY A 178 7.59 10.78 -4.57
C GLY A 178 6.63 11.04 -5.72
N ALA A 179 5.60 10.20 -5.87
CA ALA A 179 4.67 10.31 -6.99
C ALA A 179 3.22 10.02 -6.59
N TYR A 180 2.30 10.84 -7.11
CA TYR A 180 0.86 10.65 -6.96
C TYR A 180 0.28 10.10 -8.26
N THR A 181 0.31 8.78 -8.42
CA THR A 181 -0.18 8.11 -9.64
C THR A 181 -1.28 7.11 -9.31
N PRO A 182 -2.30 6.95 -10.19
CA PRO A 182 -3.20 5.80 -10.12
C PRO A 182 -2.40 4.51 -10.23
N GLN A 183 -2.72 3.54 -9.37
CA GLN A 183 -2.07 2.22 -9.38
C GLN A 183 -2.90 1.18 -10.13
N ILE A 184 -2.26 0.07 -10.49
CA ILE A 184 -2.95 -1.13 -10.95
C ILE A 184 -3.98 -1.53 -9.88
N PRO A 185 -5.20 -1.98 -10.25
CA PRO A 185 -6.19 -2.38 -9.27
C PRO A 185 -5.61 -3.39 -8.27
N THR A 186 -6.02 -3.31 -7.00
CA THR A 186 -5.51 -4.07 -5.82
C THR A 186 -4.18 -3.63 -5.24
N ILE A 187 -3.37 -2.86 -5.96
CA ILE A 187 -2.11 -2.31 -5.45
C ILE A 187 -2.39 -0.89 -4.94
N ASP A 188 -2.04 -0.61 -3.69
CA ASP A 188 -2.23 0.71 -3.09
C ASP A 188 -0.96 1.56 -3.20
N MET A 189 0.22 0.94 -3.08
CA MET A 189 1.53 1.59 -3.05
C MET A 189 2.53 0.82 -3.91
N VAL A 190 3.44 1.53 -4.56
CA VAL A 190 4.55 0.96 -5.31
C VAL A 190 5.86 1.52 -4.80
N VAL A 191 6.80 0.62 -4.51
CA VAL A 191 8.19 0.90 -4.14
C VAL A 191 9.12 0.12 -5.06
N ASN A 192 10.40 0.48 -5.11
CA ASN A 192 11.39 -0.34 -5.81
C ASN A 192 11.77 -1.60 -4.99
N THR A 193 12.53 -2.51 -5.59
CA THR A 193 12.95 -3.78 -4.96
C THR A 193 13.91 -3.63 -3.79
N ALA A 194 14.64 -2.52 -3.66
CA ALA A 194 15.58 -2.32 -2.54
C ALA A 194 14.86 -2.17 -1.19
N TRP A 195 13.58 -1.80 -1.20
CA TRP A 195 12.77 -1.69 0.02
C TRP A 195 12.29 -3.03 0.57
N ALA A 196 12.32 -4.11 -0.23
CA ALA A 196 11.62 -5.34 0.09
C ALA A 196 12.05 -5.96 1.43
N ASP A 197 13.36 -5.99 1.72
CA ASP A 197 13.88 -6.52 2.98
C ASP A 197 13.44 -5.68 4.19
N ASP A 198 13.53 -4.35 4.08
CA ASP A 198 13.22 -3.40 5.16
C ASP A 198 11.73 -3.38 5.54
N ILE A 199 10.84 -3.71 4.59
CA ILE A 199 9.39 -3.84 4.82
C ILE A 199 8.94 -5.29 4.98
N GLU A 200 9.88 -6.23 5.12
CA GLU A 200 9.66 -7.68 5.27
C GLU A 200 8.75 -8.27 4.18
N MET A 201 9.00 -7.86 2.94
CA MET A 201 8.28 -8.29 1.76
C MET A 201 9.14 -9.17 0.86
N ALA A 202 8.51 -10.11 0.17
CA ALA A 202 9.16 -10.81 -0.93
C ALA A 202 9.30 -9.86 -2.13
N THR A 203 10.37 -10.01 -2.91
CA THR A 203 10.55 -9.33 -4.20
C THR A 203 9.90 -10.06 -5.37
N ASP A 204 9.48 -11.31 -5.16
CA ASP A 204 9.20 -12.26 -6.23
C ASP A 204 8.12 -13.28 -5.86
N ASN A 205 7.03 -12.86 -5.22
CA ASN A 205 5.88 -13.72 -4.89
C ASN A 205 4.60 -13.35 -5.67
N GLY A 206 4.69 -12.43 -6.63
CA GLY A 206 3.59 -11.95 -7.47
C GLY A 206 3.92 -11.98 -8.96
N LEU A 207 2.92 -12.27 -9.78
CA LEU A 207 3.04 -12.26 -11.24
C LEU A 207 1.84 -11.51 -11.85
N LEU A 208 2.12 -10.40 -12.51
CA LEU A 208 1.16 -9.73 -13.38
C LEU A 208 1.12 -10.45 -14.73
N ILE A 209 -0.07 -10.62 -15.28
CA ILE A 209 -0.27 -11.26 -16.58
C ILE A 209 -1.18 -10.37 -17.42
N SER A 210 -0.74 -10.12 -18.66
CA SER A 210 -1.57 -9.55 -19.73
C SER A 210 -2.08 -10.67 -20.63
N THR A 211 -3.36 -10.62 -20.96
CA THR A 211 -4.02 -11.57 -21.86
C THR A 211 -4.35 -10.95 -23.23
N ASP A 212 -4.02 -9.67 -23.41
CA ASP A 212 -4.28 -8.90 -24.63
C ASP A 212 -5.77 -9.00 -25.03
N ALA A 213 -6.08 -9.49 -26.22
CA ALA A 213 -7.45 -9.64 -26.70
C ALA A 213 -8.20 -10.86 -26.10
N ILE A 214 -7.53 -11.71 -25.31
CA ILE A 214 -8.14 -12.91 -24.73
C ILE A 214 -8.82 -12.56 -23.41
N THR A 215 -10.03 -13.09 -23.19
CA THR A 215 -10.77 -12.88 -21.94
C THR A 215 -10.03 -13.52 -20.77
N PRO A 216 -9.66 -12.78 -19.70
CA PRO A 216 -8.85 -13.29 -18.59
C PRO A 216 -9.45 -14.52 -17.90
N SER A 217 -10.77 -14.57 -17.75
CA SER A 217 -11.48 -15.69 -17.12
C SER A 217 -11.30 -17.02 -17.86
N SER A 218 -11.01 -17.00 -19.17
CA SER A 218 -10.80 -18.20 -19.98
C SER A 218 -9.51 -18.94 -19.61
N ILE A 219 -8.49 -18.21 -19.15
CA ILE A 219 -7.18 -18.78 -18.80
C ILE A 219 -7.05 -19.16 -17.32
N ARG A 220 -8.01 -18.79 -16.47
CA ARG A 220 -7.99 -19.11 -15.02
C ARG A 220 -7.84 -20.61 -14.74
N LYS A 221 -8.66 -21.45 -15.39
CA LYS A 221 -8.63 -22.91 -15.14
C LYS A 221 -7.30 -23.53 -15.57
N PRO A 222 -6.77 -23.28 -16.79
CA PRO A 222 -5.43 -23.70 -17.16
C PRO A 222 -4.35 -23.21 -16.19
N LEU A 223 -4.43 -21.95 -15.76
CA LEU A 223 -3.49 -21.35 -14.83
C LEU A 223 -3.53 -22.04 -13.45
N LYS A 224 -4.71 -22.24 -12.85
CA LYS A 224 -4.88 -22.98 -11.59
C LYS A 224 -4.33 -24.40 -11.64
N ARG A 225 -4.50 -25.11 -12.77
CA ARG A 225 -3.90 -26.45 -12.94
C ARG A 225 -2.37 -26.42 -12.94
N LEU A 226 -1.78 -25.31 -13.37
CA LEU A 226 -0.33 -25.10 -13.37
C LEU A 226 0.19 -24.72 -11.99
N VAL A 227 -0.47 -23.77 -11.33
CA VAL A 227 0.05 -23.13 -10.10
C VAL A 227 -0.42 -23.82 -8.82
N GLY A 228 -1.50 -24.60 -8.89
CA GLY A 228 -2.15 -25.22 -7.72
C GLY A 228 -3.37 -24.42 -7.25
N GLU A 229 -4.23 -25.07 -6.46
CA GLU A 229 -5.46 -24.46 -5.94
C GLU A 229 -5.22 -23.46 -4.80
N ASP A 230 -4.09 -23.57 -4.08
CA ASP A 230 -3.76 -22.72 -2.94
C ASP A 230 -3.18 -21.35 -3.33
N VAL A 231 -2.90 -21.16 -4.62
CA VAL A 231 -2.35 -19.93 -5.19
C VAL A 231 -3.48 -18.99 -5.57
N SER A 232 -3.37 -17.72 -5.16
CA SER A 232 -4.35 -16.72 -5.52
C SER A 232 -4.22 -16.38 -7.00
N VAL A 233 -5.30 -16.58 -7.75
CA VAL A 233 -5.41 -16.19 -9.17
C VAL A 233 -6.58 -15.21 -9.26
N GLN A 234 -6.26 -13.92 -9.26
CA GLN A 234 -7.22 -12.83 -9.23
C GLN A 234 -7.30 -12.17 -10.61
N MET A 235 -8.51 -12.03 -11.17
CA MET A 235 -8.68 -11.13 -12.32
C MET A 235 -8.74 -9.70 -11.78
N LEU A 236 -8.11 -8.78 -12.49
CA LEU A 236 -8.05 -7.37 -12.11
C LEU A 236 -9.21 -6.53 -12.67
N ASP A 237 -10.25 -7.21 -13.18
CA ASP A 237 -11.48 -6.56 -13.59
C ASP A 237 -12.31 -6.06 -12.39
N ILE A 238 -13.14 -5.04 -12.63
CA ILE A 238 -13.95 -4.40 -11.59
C ILE A 238 -14.85 -5.42 -10.89
N ALA A 239 -15.42 -6.39 -11.63
CA ALA A 239 -16.32 -7.39 -11.07
C ALA A 239 -15.63 -8.23 -9.99
N SER A 240 -14.39 -8.62 -10.22
CA SER A 240 -13.58 -9.37 -9.27
C SER A 240 -13.24 -8.54 -8.03
N LEU A 241 -12.94 -7.25 -8.20
CA LEU A 241 -12.63 -6.33 -7.09
C LEU A 241 -13.80 -6.11 -6.15
N ILE A 242 -15.03 -6.01 -6.69
CA ILE A 242 -16.23 -5.79 -5.87
C ILE A 242 -16.88 -7.11 -5.39
N GLY A 243 -16.19 -8.24 -5.58
CA GLY A 243 -16.65 -9.54 -5.09
C GLY A 243 -17.82 -10.15 -5.88
N LEU A 244 -17.96 -9.79 -7.15
CA LEU A 244 -18.87 -10.46 -8.08
C LEU A 244 -18.24 -11.71 -8.72
N ASP A 245 -16.97 -11.98 -8.43
CA ASP A 245 -16.31 -13.23 -8.82
C ASP A 245 -16.33 -14.22 -7.64
N PRO A 246 -17.23 -15.23 -7.65
CA PRO A 246 -17.30 -16.23 -6.58
C PRO A 246 -16.10 -17.20 -6.58
N ASP A 247 -15.34 -17.26 -7.68
CA ASP A 247 -14.18 -18.14 -7.84
C ASP A 247 -12.86 -17.43 -7.48
N ALA A 248 -12.90 -16.14 -7.14
CA ALA A 248 -11.75 -15.38 -6.65
C ALA A 248 -11.41 -15.81 -5.21
N GLN A 249 -10.25 -16.44 -5.07
CA GLN A 249 -9.59 -16.60 -3.78
C GLN A 249 -8.50 -15.54 -3.68
N LEU A 250 -8.57 -14.76 -2.61
CA LEU A 250 -7.65 -13.68 -2.32
C LEU A 250 -6.74 -14.12 -1.18
N THR A 251 -5.50 -13.63 -1.21
CA THR A 251 -4.54 -13.88 -0.13
C THR A 251 -4.13 -12.54 0.44
N ALA A 252 -4.31 -12.39 1.75
CA ALA A 252 -3.64 -11.36 2.51
C ALA A 252 -2.36 -11.93 3.12
N LEU A 253 -1.26 -11.22 2.90
CA LEU A 253 0.06 -11.48 3.49
C LEU A 253 0.46 -10.24 4.26
N PRO A 254 -0.07 -10.01 5.48
CA PRO A 254 0.36 -8.87 6.26
C PRO A 254 1.87 -8.95 6.51
N THR A 255 2.58 -7.88 6.21
CA THR A 255 4.01 -7.71 6.40
C THR A 255 4.26 -6.71 7.53
N GLY A 256 5.47 -6.74 8.08
CA GLY A 256 5.81 -6.06 9.33
C GLY A 256 5.69 -6.99 10.53
N THR A 257 6.85 -7.28 11.11
CA THR A 257 7.17 -7.99 12.37
C THR A 257 5.96 -8.63 13.07
N THR A 258 5.20 -7.87 13.87
CA THR A 258 4.26 -8.47 14.82
C THR A 258 2.90 -8.80 14.22
N LEU A 259 2.29 -7.93 13.42
CA LEU A 259 0.99 -8.23 12.82
C LEU A 259 1.11 -9.31 11.73
N GLY A 260 2.16 -9.24 10.91
CA GLY A 260 2.45 -10.23 9.89
C GLY A 260 2.69 -11.63 10.45
N SER A 261 3.50 -11.73 11.51
CA SER A 261 3.76 -13.02 12.17
C SER A 261 2.53 -13.60 12.86
N VAL A 262 1.64 -12.75 13.41
CA VAL A 262 0.41 -13.20 14.08
C VAL A 262 -0.63 -13.70 13.07
N VAL A 263 -0.84 -12.98 11.98
CA VAL A 263 -1.86 -13.35 10.98
C VAL A 263 -1.39 -14.50 10.08
N GLY A 264 -0.13 -14.46 9.64
CA GLY A 264 0.40 -15.38 8.63
C GLY A 264 -0.38 -15.30 7.31
N THR A 265 -0.40 -16.41 6.56
CA THR A 265 -1.14 -16.47 5.29
C THR A 265 -2.64 -16.51 5.52
N TYR A 266 -3.33 -15.43 5.13
CA TYR A 266 -4.78 -15.30 5.30
C TYR A 266 -5.50 -15.38 3.95
N ARG A 267 -6.02 -16.56 3.65
CA ARG A 267 -6.80 -16.80 2.42
C ARG A 267 -8.29 -16.61 2.68
N TYR A 268 -8.98 -15.98 1.73
CA TYR A 268 -10.40 -15.66 1.85
C TYR A 268 -11.12 -15.54 0.50
N ARG A 269 -12.45 -15.58 0.53
CA ARG A 269 -13.35 -15.27 -0.59
C ARG A 269 -14.28 -14.13 -0.23
N VAL A 270 -14.75 -13.37 -1.22
CA VAL A 270 -15.77 -12.35 -0.99
C VAL A 270 -17.16 -12.98 -1.05
N ILE A 271 -18.03 -12.68 -0.08
CA ILE A 271 -19.39 -13.26 0.03
C ILE A 271 -20.51 -12.20 -0.10
N GLY A 272 -20.17 -11.02 -0.60
CA GLY A 272 -21.09 -9.91 -0.85
C GLY A 272 -21.39 -9.05 0.39
N GLY A 273 -21.93 -7.85 0.14
CA GLY A 273 -22.26 -6.88 1.19
C GLY A 273 -21.05 -6.39 2.00
N GLY A 274 -19.86 -6.40 1.39
CA GLY A 274 -18.60 -6.03 2.05
C GLY A 274 -18.03 -7.09 3.00
N ARG A 275 -18.61 -8.29 3.05
CA ARG A 275 -18.15 -9.39 3.91
C ARG A 275 -17.28 -10.37 3.15
N ILE A 276 -16.42 -11.06 3.90
CA ILE A 276 -15.55 -12.11 3.38
C ILE A 276 -15.73 -13.41 4.18
N ALA A 277 -15.38 -14.52 3.56
CA ALA A 277 -15.28 -15.84 4.17
C ALA A 277 -13.81 -16.28 4.19
N PRO A 278 -13.16 -16.24 5.36
CA PRO A 278 -11.79 -16.74 5.52
C PRO A 278 -11.76 -18.27 5.47
N GLU A 279 -10.60 -18.86 5.21
CA GLU A 279 -10.45 -20.32 5.28
C GLU A 279 -10.76 -20.85 6.69
N GLU A 280 -11.61 -21.88 6.76
CA GLU A 280 -12.06 -22.46 8.02
C GLU A 280 -10.90 -23.00 8.86
N SER A 281 -9.85 -23.53 8.22
CA SER A 281 -8.63 -23.98 8.88
C SER A 281 -7.90 -22.84 9.58
N TRP A 282 -7.80 -21.67 8.95
CA TRP A 282 -7.21 -20.48 9.55
C TRP A 282 -8.05 -19.99 10.74
N VAL A 283 -9.39 -19.92 10.57
CA VAL A 283 -10.29 -19.53 11.66
C VAL A 283 -10.18 -20.49 12.84
N ALA A 284 -10.19 -21.80 12.59
CA ALA A 284 -10.04 -22.82 13.62
C ALA A 284 -8.66 -22.76 14.31
N ALA A 285 -7.59 -22.42 13.58
CA ALA A 285 -6.26 -22.28 14.15
C ALA A 285 -6.13 -21.03 15.05
N ASN A 286 -6.77 -19.93 14.67
CA ASN A 286 -6.40 -18.60 15.18
C ASN A 286 -7.50 -17.88 15.98
N ILE A 287 -8.78 -18.14 15.74
CA ILE A 287 -9.87 -17.41 16.40
C ILE A 287 -10.40 -18.19 17.61
N ARG A 288 -10.55 -17.51 18.75
CA ARG A 288 -11.04 -18.09 20.01
C ARG A 288 -12.09 -17.19 20.63
N THR A 289 -13.02 -17.80 21.36
CA THR A 289 -13.92 -17.10 22.28
C THR A 289 -13.43 -17.33 23.69
N GLU A 290 -13.09 -16.25 24.41
CA GLU A 290 -12.63 -16.34 25.80
C GLU A 290 -13.29 -15.26 26.65
N VAL A 291 -13.38 -15.53 27.96
CA VAL A 291 -13.85 -14.53 28.92
C VAL A 291 -12.69 -13.62 29.32
N VAL A 292 -12.93 -12.32 29.23
CA VAL A 292 -12.01 -11.25 29.63
C VAL A 292 -12.67 -10.33 30.67
N PRO A 293 -11.88 -9.60 31.48
CA PRO A 293 -12.44 -8.64 32.44
C PRO A 293 -13.29 -7.57 31.75
N ILE A 294 -14.31 -7.07 32.44
CA ILE A 294 -15.22 -6.00 31.99
C ILE A 294 -16.13 -6.41 30.81
N LEU A 295 -15.58 -6.85 29.67
CA LEU A 295 -16.33 -7.14 28.45
C LEU A 295 -17.02 -8.52 28.44
N GLY A 296 -16.63 -9.44 29.33
CA GLY A 296 -17.18 -10.79 29.34
C GLY A 296 -16.65 -11.66 28.20
N ALA A 297 -17.52 -12.41 27.53
CA ALA A 297 -17.11 -13.32 26.45
C ALA A 297 -16.91 -12.56 25.14
N VAL A 298 -15.70 -12.62 24.57
CA VAL A 298 -15.34 -11.97 23.30
C VAL A 298 -14.68 -12.96 22.35
N THR A 299 -14.89 -12.79 21.04
CA THR A 299 -14.29 -13.62 19.99
C THR A 299 -13.23 -12.83 19.24
N CYS A 300 -11.96 -13.25 19.36
CA CYS A 300 -10.78 -12.54 18.87
C CYS A 300 -9.71 -13.52 18.34
N HIS A 301 -8.63 -12.98 17.78
CA HIS A 301 -7.40 -13.73 17.55
C HIS A 301 -6.81 -14.21 18.87
N LYS A 302 -6.30 -15.44 18.91
CA LYS A 302 -5.73 -16.08 20.10
C LYS A 302 -4.60 -15.25 20.71
N ASP A 303 -3.77 -14.63 19.87
CA ASP A 303 -2.60 -13.86 20.30
C ASP A 303 -2.94 -12.45 20.83
N LEU A 304 -4.17 -11.97 20.62
CA LEU A 304 -4.64 -10.71 21.19
C LEU A 304 -5.01 -10.83 22.68
N PHE A 305 -5.44 -12.03 23.12
CA PHE A 305 -5.98 -12.24 24.47
C PHE A 305 -5.01 -11.90 25.62
N PRO A 306 -3.71 -12.24 25.58
CA PRO A 306 -2.79 -11.89 26.67
C PRO A 306 -2.78 -10.38 26.95
N GLN A 307 -2.61 -9.57 25.91
CA GLN A 307 -2.54 -8.11 26.04
C GLN A 307 -3.91 -7.50 26.34
N LEU A 308 -4.99 -8.02 25.74
CA LEU A 308 -6.35 -7.56 26.05
C LEU A 308 -6.70 -7.79 27.52
N ARG A 309 -6.38 -8.96 28.07
CA ARG A 309 -6.59 -9.24 29.50
C ARG A 309 -5.77 -8.31 30.38
N ALA A 310 -4.50 -8.10 30.06
CA ALA A 310 -3.62 -7.23 30.82
C ALA A 310 -4.14 -5.78 30.83
N ALA A 311 -4.57 -5.27 29.67
CA ALA A 311 -5.17 -3.95 29.54
C ALA A 311 -6.45 -3.80 30.39
N LEU A 312 -7.38 -4.75 30.27
CA LEU A 312 -8.66 -4.70 30.99
C LEU A 312 -8.49 -4.89 32.50
N LEU A 313 -7.54 -5.73 32.95
CA LEU A 313 -7.18 -5.86 34.36
C LEU A 313 -6.57 -4.57 34.90
N GLU A 314 -5.70 -3.91 34.14
CA GLU A 314 -5.11 -2.63 34.56
C GLU A 314 -6.16 -1.53 34.63
N VAL A 315 -7.06 -1.44 33.64
CA VAL A 315 -8.23 -0.53 33.67
C VAL A 315 -9.07 -0.76 34.94
N GLN A 316 -9.37 -2.02 35.26
CA GLN A 316 -10.09 -2.36 36.48
C GLN A 316 -9.32 -1.97 37.76
N SER A 317 -8.02 -2.24 37.81
CA SER A 317 -7.16 -1.92 38.97
C SER A 317 -7.05 -0.41 39.24
N ARG A 318 -7.19 0.41 38.19
CA ARG A 318 -7.20 1.87 38.27
C ARG A 318 -8.56 2.46 38.64
N GLY A 319 -9.59 1.62 38.82
CA GLY A 319 -10.95 2.07 39.11
C GLY A 319 -11.72 2.61 37.90
N LEU A 320 -11.22 2.39 36.69
CA LEU A 320 -11.79 2.90 35.43
C LEU A 320 -12.74 1.90 34.76
N ALA A 321 -13.15 0.83 35.44
CA ALA A 321 -14.00 -0.21 34.84
C ALA A 321 -15.37 0.32 34.37
N ALA A 322 -15.89 1.38 35.00
CA ALA A 322 -17.15 2.01 34.62
C ALA A 322 -17.05 2.82 33.32
N GLU A 323 -15.84 3.17 32.88
CA GLU A 323 -15.58 3.92 31.64
C GLU A 323 -15.63 3.03 30.40
N ILE A 324 -15.78 1.72 30.56
CA ILE A 324 -15.99 0.77 29.45
C ILE A 324 -17.38 0.17 29.62
N HIS A 325 -18.24 0.39 28.64
CA HIS A 325 -19.63 -0.05 28.63
C HIS A 325 -19.76 -1.37 27.83
N PRO A 326 -19.93 -2.53 28.49
CA PRO A 326 -19.92 -3.82 27.80
C PRO A 326 -21.08 -4.01 26.81
N ASP A 327 -22.21 -3.33 27.03
CA ASP A 327 -23.37 -3.32 26.15
C ASP A 327 -23.18 -2.43 24.89
N GLU A 328 -22.11 -1.64 24.86
CA GLU A 328 -21.73 -0.78 23.74
C GLU A 328 -20.51 -1.31 22.95
N TYR A 329 -20.09 -2.54 23.24
CA TYR A 329 -19.02 -3.24 22.53
C TYR A 329 -19.51 -3.76 21.17
N ALA A 330 -18.81 -3.42 20.08
CA ALA A 330 -19.16 -3.83 18.72
C ALA A 330 -18.29 -4.95 18.13
N GLY A 331 -17.66 -5.74 19.00
CA GLY A 331 -16.98 -6.98 18.61
C GLY A 331 -15.52 -6.80 18.24
N CYS A 332 -14.89 -7.94 17.93
CA CYS A 332 -13.46 -8.02 17.66
C CYS A 332 -13.18 -8.76 16.36
N TYR A 333 -13.68 -9.99 16.23
CA TYR A 333 -13.65 -10.74 14.97
C TYR A 333 -14.91 -10.50 14.13
N TYR A 334 -14.76 -9.76 13.02
CA TYR A 334 -15.80 -9.55 12.02
C TYR A 334 -15.18 -9.46 10.62
N PRO A 335 -15.08 -10.59 9.87
CA PRO A 335 -14.48 -10.65 8.53
C PRO A 335 -15.18 -9.77 7.50
N ARG A 336 -14.57 -8.61 7.21
CA ARG A 336 -15.11 -7.63 6.27
C ARG A 336 -14.04 -6.72 5.66
N PHE A 337 -14.41 -6.14 4.53
CA PHE A 337 -13.77 -4.92 4.07
C PHE A 337 -14.21 -3.73 4.93
N ILE A 338 -13.42 -2.66 4.90
CA ILE A 338 -13.88 -1.36 5.37
C ILE A 338 -15.00 -0.88 4.43
N ALA A 339 -16.05 -0.31 5.02
CA ALA A 339 -17.21 0.18 4.29
C ALA A 339 -16.81 1.08 3.10
N ASN A 340 -17.38 0.80 1.92
CA ASN A 340 -17.10 1.47 0.65
C ASN A 340 -15.65 1.35 0.15
N THR A 341 -14.93 0.30 0.56
CA THR A 341 -13.58 -0.01 0.08
C THR A 341 -13.42 -1.50 -0.19
N THR A 342 -12.28 -1.87 -0.78
CA THR A 342 -11.83 -3.27 -0.94
C THR A 342 -10.65 -3.60 -0.01
N SER A 343 -10.34 -2.73 0.96
CA SER A 343 -9.29 -2.94 1.95
C SER A 343 -9.85 -3.73 3.13
N LEU A 344 -9.14 -4.78 3.56
CA LEU A 344 -9.53 -5.52 4.75
C LEU A 344 -9.45 -4.62 5.99
N SER A 345 -10.42 -4.80 6.88
CA SER A 345 -10.36 -4.25 8.24
C SER A 345 -9.56 -5.18 9.15
N ASN A 346 -8.85 -4.64 10.14
CA ASN A 346 -8.17 -5.45 11.16
C ASN A 346 -9.14 -6.31 12.01
N HIS A 347 -10.44 -5.98 12.03
CA HIS A 347 -11.48 -6.89 12.54
C HIS A 347 -11.53 -8.22 11.81
N SER A 348 -11.10 -8.28 10.55
CA SER A 348 -11.07 -9.53 9.78
C SER A 348 -10.08 -10.54 10.34
N PHE A 349 -9.04 -10.07 11.01
CA PHE A 349 -8.07 -10.94 11.66
C PHE A 349 -8.41 -11.18 13.14
N GLY A 350 -9.44 -10.52 13.68
CA GLY A 350 -9.72 -10.54 15.12
C GLY A 350 -8.66 -9.82 15.94
N LEU A 351 -8.00 -8.82 15.34
CA LEU A 351 -6.93 -8.01 15.94
C LEU A 351 -7.37 -6.59 16.30
N ALA A 352 -8.65 -6.27 16.12
CA ALA A 352 -9.25 -4.99 16.49
C ALA A 352 -10.43 -5.18 17.42
N LEU A 353 -10.83 -4.13 18.12
CA LEU A 353 -12.00 -4.07 18.99
C LEU A 353 -12.62 -2.67 18.94
N ASP A 354 -13.95 -2.62 18.97
CA ASP A 354 -14.71 -1.36 19.02
C ASP A 354 -15.37 -1.21 20.40
N LEU A 355 -14.95 -0.22 21.19
CA LEU A 355 -15.44 0.07 22.54
C LEU A 355 -16.35 1.31 22.55
N ASN A 356 -17.36 1.30 23.43
CA ASN A 356 -18.27 2.42 23.70
C ASN A 356 -18.77 3.08 22.41
N VAL A 357 -19.29 2.31 21.46
CA VAL A 357 -19.62 2.83 20.12
C VAL A 357 -20.50 4.10 20.12
N PRO A 358 -21.55 4.20 20.95
CA PRO A 358 -22.28 5.46 21.16
C PRO A 358 -21.33 6.58 21.65
N GLY A 359 -21.37 7.73 20.97
CA GLY A 359 -20.48 8.87 21.26
C GLY A 359 -19.10 8.79 20.58
N ASN A 360 -18.66 7.60 20.15
CA ASN A 360 -17.32 7.37 19.59
C ASN A 360 -17.28 7.07 18.08
N GLY A 361 -18.25 7.62 17.35
CA GLY A 361 -18.32 7.45 15.89
C GLY A 361 -17.13 8.05 15.13
N ARG A 362 -16.84 7.50 13.94
CA ARG A 362 -15.79 8.00 13.04
C ARG A 362 -15.92 9.50 12.74
N GLY A 363 -14.77 10.18 12.71
CA GLY A 363 -14.65 11.60 12.42
C GLY A 363 -15.03 12.52 13.59
N THR A 364 -15.27 11.97 14.78
CA THR A 364 -15.46 12.76 16.02
C THR A 364 -14.20 12.72 16.88
N VAL A 365 -14.14 13.53 17.93
CA VAL A 365 -13.07 13.45 18.93
C VAL A 365 -13.20 12.24 19.87
N GLY A 366 -14.42 11.69 19.96
CA GLY A 366 -14.81 10.61 20.86
C GLY A 366 -14.83 10.99 22.34
N ASP A 367 -15.62 10.24 23.09
CA ASP A 367 -15.82 10.35 24.53
C ASP A 367 -15.07 9.25 25.32
N ILE A 368 -14.30 8.37 24.66
CA ILE A 368 -13.48 7.38 25.38
C ILE A 368 -12.52 8.09 26.36
N ASP A 369 -12.55 7.62 27.60
CA ASP A 369 -11.66 8.04 28.68
C ASP A 369 -10.19 7.89 28.28
N ARG A 370 -9.39 8.95 28.51
CA ARG A 370 -8.02 9.01 28.01
C ARG A 370 -7.04 8.20 28.84
N ASP A 371 -7.38 7.90 30.09
CA ASP A 371 -6.60 6.98 30.90
C ASP A 371 -6.84 5.53 30.46
N VAL A 372 -8.05 5.18 30.03
CA VAL A 372 -8.33 3.90 29.34
C VAL A 372 -7.50 3.80 28.05
N VAL A 373 -7.51 4.84 27.21
CA VAL A 373 -6.68 4.88 25.99
C VAL A 373 -5.20 4.68 26.32
N ALA A 374 -4.68 5.38 27.33
CA ALA A 374 -3.29 5.27 27.75
C ALA A 374 -2.92 3.85 28.21
N VAL A 375 -3.82 3.16 28.90
CA VAL A 375 -3.62 1.75 29.30
C VAL A 375 -3.58 0.83 28.08
N PHE A 376 -4.51 0.96 27.14
CA PHE A 376 -4.48 0.15 25.91
C PHE A 376 -3.19 0.37 25.10
N LYS A 377 -2.77 1.63 24.92
CA LYS A 377 -1.50 1.96 24.27
C LYS A 377 -0.28 1.36 24.96
N LYS A 378 -0.24 1.42 26.30
CA LYS A 378 0.82 0.77 27.10
C LYS A 378 0.91 -0.72 26.76
N TRP A 379 -0.23 -1.38 26.63
CA TRP A 379 -0.33 -2.80 26.27
C TRP A 379 -0.30 -3.10 24.77
N GLY A 380 0.24 -2.19 23.94
CA GLY A 380 0.54 -2.48 22.53
C GLY A 380 -0.64 -2.32 21.57
N PHE A 381 -1.68 -1.59 21.97
CA PHE A 381 -2.78 -1.23 21.07
C PHE A 381 -2.60 0.19 20.50
N ALA A 382 -2.79 0.34 19.20
CA ALA A 382 -3.07 1.64 18.60
C ALA A 382 -4.53 2.04 18.85
N TRP A 383 -4.78 3.34 18.91
CA TRP A 383 -6.12 3.89 19.12
C TRP A 383 -6.53 4.77 17.94
N GLY A 384 -7.71 4.50 17.39
CA GLY A 384 -8.20 5.15 16.18
C GLY A 384 -8.45 6.65 16.32
N GLY A 385 -8.58 7.16 17.55
CA GLY A 385 -8.70 8.59 17.78
C GLY A 385 -7.42 9.41 17.59
N ASP A 386 -6.26 8.77 17.38
CA ASP A 386 -5.02 9.47 16.99
C ASP A 386 -4.91 9.72 15.48
N TRP A 387 -5.73 9.05 14.67
CA TRP A 387 -5.64 9.10 13.21
C TRP A 387 -6.13 10.43 12.65
N ARG A 388 -5.66 10.77 11.44
CA ARG A 388 -6.06 12.01 10.76
C ARG A 388 -7.58 12.07 10.53
N TYR A 389 -8.16 10.93 10.17
CA TYR A 389 -9.61 10.74 10.15
C TYR A 389 -9.96 9.77 11.27
N THR A 390 -10.30 10.35 12.42
CA THR A 390 -10.44 9.66 13.70
C THR A 390 -11.46 8.53 13.67
N ASP A 391 -11.20 7.51 14.48
CA ASP A 391 -12.09 6.39 14.74
C ASP A 391 -12.07 6.06 16.25
N PRO A 392 -12.66 6.91 17.11
CA PRO A 392 -12.41 6.87 18.55
C PRO A 392 -12.88 5.59 19.25
N MET A 393 -13.83 4.85 18.68
CA MET A 393 -14.25 3.54 19.20
C MET A 393 -13.21 2.45 18.99
N HIS A 394 -12.34 2.61 17.99
CA HIS A 394 -11.48 1.54 17.47
C HIS A 394 -10.15 1.46 18.23
N PHE A 395 -9.82 0.25 18.68
CA PHE A 395 -8.47 -0.13 19.09
C PHE A 395 -8.00 -1.31 18.26
N GLU A 396 -6.71 -1.35 17.94
CA GLU A 396 -6.11 -2.49 17.25
C GLU A 396 -4.75 -2.84 17.81
N LEU A 397 -4.43 -4.13 17.80
CA LEU A 397 -3.12 -4.60 18.17
C LEU A 397 -2.10 -4.06 17.17
N SER A 398 -1.20 -3.21 17.62
CA SER A 398 -0.12 -2.63 16.81
C SER A 398 1.23 -3.26 17.08
N GLU A 399 1.41 -3.82 18.28
CA GLU A 399 2.67 -4.43 18.72
C GLU A 399 2.36 -5.62 19.62
N VAL A 400 2.98 -6.77 19.36
CA VAL A 400 2.90 -7.93 20.26
C VAL A 400 3.90 -7.75 21.41
N LYS A 401 3.39 -7.72 22.64
CA LYS A 401 4.19 -7.55 23.86
C LYS A 401 4.17 -8.81 24.71
N ALA A 402 5.32 -9.15 25.27
CA ALA A 402 5.39 -10.15 26.32
C ALA A 402 4.64 -9.66 27.57
N VAL A 403 3.64 -10.42 28.01
CA VAL A 403 2.90 -10.16 29.25
C VAL A 403 3.57 -10.99 30.35
N GLY A 404 4.27 -10.32 31.27
CA GLY A 404 5.00 -10.91 32.39
C GLY A 404 4.53 -10.40 33.73
#